data_AF-A0A838QGB9-F1
#
_entry.id   AF-A0A838QGB9-F1
#
_cell.length_a   1.000
_cell.length_b   1.000
_cell.length_c   1.000
_cell.angle_alpha   90.00
_cell.angle_beta   90.00
_cell.angle_gamma   90.00
#
_symmetry.space_group_name_H-M   'P 1'
#
loop_
_entity.id
_entity.type
_entity.pdbx_description
1 polymer ?
#
loop_
_entity_poly.entity_id
_entity_poly.type
_entity_poly.pdbx_seq_one_letter_code
_entity_poly.pdbx_strand_id
1 'polypeptide(L)'
;ESRMQAGALRAEWIGPTSLRLTGWALIRGVDLTNRSPSLELWLAAVNGSARIRLEVEQVDLPEATRWAAWPHGSFDHAGFRTVIDFADIATMLDAAKNWAFAVRITVEGVTRMGGMHHAVAESSASPTALTSQRVSEDGVVATPRFDAEHGLTFTLRRPGVIADALEPGFGDRVARGRIRSHGAKPFVPIAVRATDRATQTGIEGSITARDDGSHEFSLRVPSTIGPSGVGSGTDWELRVVDRDRRTRGVEWPSDEDAPKIEMAGEPLSWLRSPRGYVRMIVDQPHVRVTDVDIDAAEIRVSVQCDRSSEAILASSYLSDAHVEVPLGSQSRGDDGQPVLTFPTSVSRAGLPSRLLPPGAFALTVTDDEGAKHELALAPSYAATLLVDIGTGVHRARVGIAGQRNLRIVLSAPLRDDELGARAQQLLRDDYLAAEYPVEQAVLFHCHDGEAATYSQLAIHKELRRRGTDLALYWSVSDLSTIVPDGARPLLIGSREWYARLASVRYLCANVDFDAFFRKRPHQRFLRTFEGDPSEPMGRRLWWRMGHTPGHIERQVARVNAEWDVVAVPAESWADVCRNGYDYSGEVLVMASSPTDPLVSDVVDAFVR
;
A
#
# COMPACT_ATOMS: atom_id res chain seq x y z
N GLU A 1 -13.88 16.83 22.72
CA GLU A 1 -13.94 15.47 23.27
C GLU A 1 -12.80 14.63 22.70
N SER A 2 -12.03 13.93 23.52
CA SER A 2 -11.03 12.99 23.02
C SER A 2 -11.73 11.79 22.38
N ARG A 3 -11.37 11.47 21.14
CA ARG A 3 -11.94 10.35 20.36
C ARG A 3 -11.00 9.15 20.43
N MET A 4 -11.58 7.97 20.57
CA MET A 4 -10.83 6.73 20.40
C MET A 4 -10.56 6.47 18.92
N GLN A 5 -9.40 5.90 18.62
CA GLN A 5 -9.12 5.30 17.32
C GLN A 5 -8.59 3.88 17.53
N ALA A 6 -9.07 2.91 16.75
CA ALA A 6 -8.54 1.56 16.72
C ALA A 6 -8.35 1.07 15.29
N GLY A 7 -7.25 0.36 15.07
CA GLY A 7 -6.83 -0.15 13.77
C GLY A 7 -6.47 -1.62 13.81
N ALA A 8 -6.89 -2.36 12.79
CA ALA A 8 -6.48 -3.73 12.54
C ALA A 8 -5.18 -3.74 11.74
N LEU A 9 -4.20 -4.51 12.21
CA LEU A 9 -2.95 -4.72 11.50
C LEU A 9 -2.96 -6.08 10.79
N ARG A 10 -3.18 -7.16 11.53
CA ARG A 10 -3.13 -8.54 10.99
C ARG A 10 -4.39 -9.30 11.38
N ALA A 11 -4.96 -10.05 10.44
CA ALA A 11 -6.06 -10.96 10.70
C ALA A 11 -5.77 -12.30 10.00
N GLU A 12 -5.64 -13.36 10.77
CA GLU A 12 -5.21 -14.68 10.30
C GLU A 12 -6.09 -15.76 10.94
N TRP A 13 -6.65 -16.65 10.12
CA TRP A 13 -7.30 -17.86 10.62
C TRP A 13 -6.23 -18.85 11.07
N ILE A 14 -6.26 -19.19 12.37
CA ILE A 14 -5.35 -20.14 13.00
C ILE A 14 -6.11 -21.43 13.31
N GLY A 15 -5.95 -22.42 12.44
CA GLY A 15 -6.77 -23.63 12.49
C GLY A 15 -8.22 -23.38 12.05
N PRO A 16 -9.14 -24.32 12.31
CA PRO A 16 -10.46 -24.33 11.67
C PRO A 16 -11.43 -23.29 12.22
N THR A 17 -11.36 -22.94 13.52
CA THR A 17 -12.40 -22.12 14.18
C THR A 17 -11.90 -20.81 14.76
N SER A 18 -10.60 -20.57 14.78
CA SER A 18 -10.01 -19.45 15.52
C SER A 18 -9.41 -18.40 14.59
N LEU A 19 -9.66 -17.12 14.88
CA LEU A 19 -9.04 -15.99 14.19
C LEU A 19 -8.10 -15.25 15.14
N ARG A 20 -6.83 -15.15 14.78
CA ARG A 20 -5.86 -14.28 15.44
C ARG A 20 -5.96 -12.87 14.85
N LEU A 21 -6.25 -11.89 15.71
CA LEU A 21 -6.30 -10.48 15.36
C LEU A 21 -5.17 -9.74 16.09
N THR A 22 -4.35 -8.99 15.34
CA THR A 22 -3.37 -8.04 15.89
C THR A 22 -3.77 -6.64 15.47
N GLY A 23 -3.76 -5.70 16.40
CA GLY A 23 -4.16 -4.32 16.15
C GLY A 23 -3.69 -3.39 17.24
N TRP A 24 -4.17 -2.15 17.19
CA TRP A 24 -3.88 -1.13 18.19
C TRP A 24 -5.12 -0.30 18.54
N ALA A 25 -5.10 0.32 19.71
CA ALA A 25 -6.12 1.28 20.13
C ALA A 25 -5.50 2.45 20.88
N LEU A 26 -5.91 3.67 20.55
CA LEU A 26 -5.42 4.89 21.19
C LEU A 26 -6.56 5.87 21.48
N ILE A 27 -6.29 6.81 22.38
CA ILE A 27 -7.13 7.98 22.63
C ILE A 27 -6.43 9.18 22.01
N ARG A 28 -7.03 9.77 20.96
CA ARG A 28 -6.43 10.95 20.31
C ARG A 28 -6.29 12.09 21.32
N GLY A 29 -5.09 12.66 21.37
CA GLY A 29 -4.75 13.73 22.31
C GLY A 29 -4.22 13.25 23.67
N VAL A 30 -4.09 11.95 23.89
CA VAL A 30 -3.45 11.39 25.09
C VAL A 30 -2.11 10.76 24.71
N ASP A 31 -1.03 11.27 25.29
CA ASP A 31 0.32 10.76 25.07
C ASP A 31 0.55 9.42 25.79
N LEU A 32 1.09 8.45 25.06
CA LEU A 32 1.41 7.09 25.51
C LEU A 32 2.92 6.78 25.46
N THR A 33 3.79 7.75 25.18
CA THR A 33 5.23 7.54 24.91
C THR A 33 5.98 6.72 25.97
N ASN A 34 5.58 6.81 27.25
CA ASN A 34 6.19 6.04 28.35
C ASN A 34 5.12 5.33 29.20
N ARG A 35 4.00 4.95 28.60
CA ARG A 35 2.81 4.50 29.32
C ARG A 35 2.14 3.34 28.60
N SER A 36 1.79 2.32 29.36
CA SER A 36 0.97 1.21 28.86
C SER A 36 -0.50 1.48 29.15
N PRO A 37 -1.37 1.54 28.12
CA PRO A 37 -2.81 1.59 28.32
C PRO A 37 -3.31 0.26 28.91
N SER A 38 -4.41 0.31 29.66
CA SER A 38 -5.20 -0.89 29.96
C SER A 38 -6.20 -1.12 28.83
N LEU A 39 -6.22 -2.33 28.28
CA LEU A 39 -7.09 -2.73 27.17
C LEU A 39 -8.08 -3.82 27.62
N GLU A 40 -9.34 -3.64 27.26
CA GLU A 40 -10.35 -4.70 27.33
C GLU A 40 -11.00 -4.87 25.96
N LEU A 41 -11.10 -6.13 25.51
CA LEU A 41 -11.64 -6.49 24.21
C LEU A 41 -12.86 -7.39 24.39
N TRP A 42 -13.88 -7.23 23.55
CA TRP A 42 -15.01 -8.15 23.50
C TRP A 42 -15.68 -8.15 22.13
N LEU A 43 -16.39 -9.25 21.85
CA LEU A 43 -17.42 -9.26 20.82
C LEU A 43 -18.77 -8.93 21.45
N ALA A 44 -19.49 -7.97 20.86
CA ALA A 44 -20.85 -7.64 21.25
C ALA A 44 -21.80 -8.02 20.12
N ALA A 45 -22.85 -8.77 20.44
CA ALA A 45 -23.94 -8.98 19.50
C ALA A 45 -24.55 -7.62 19.15
N VAL A 46 -24.71 -7.33 17.85
CA VAL A 46 -25.20 -6.03 17.35
C VAL A 46 -26.62 -5.74 17.84
N ASN A 47 -27.43 -6.80 18.07
CA ASN A 47 -28.77 -6.69 18.66
C ASN A 47 -28.77 -6.55 20.19
N GLY A 48 -27.60 -6.50 20.84
CA GLY A 48 -27.44 -6.38 22.29
C GLY A 48 -27.69 -7.66 23.09
N SER A 49 -27.90 -8.81 22.45
CA SER A 49 -28.29 -10.04 23.15
C SER A 49 -27.18 -10.69 23.98
N ALA A 50 -25.92 -10.48 23.60
CA ALA A 50 -24.78 -11.13 24.23
C ALA A 50 -23.49 -10.32 24.11
N ARG A 51 -22.54 -10.58 25.02
CA ARG A 51 -21.17 -10.07 24.99
C ARG A 51 -20.20 -11.16 25.42
N ILE A 52 -19.11 -11.32 24.66
CA ILE A 52 -18.07 -12.32 24.90
C ILE A 52 -16.76 -11.59 25.09
N ARG A 53 -16.22 -11.64 26.32
CA ARG A 53 -14.91 -11.05 26.63
C ARG A 53 -13.83 -11.84 25.90
N LEU A 54 -12.87 -11.14 25.33
CA LEU A 54 -11.72 -11.74 24.65
C LEU A 54 -10.47 -11.59 25.52
N GLU A 55 -9.58 -12.58 25.43
CA GLU A 55 -8.26 -12.47 26.04
C GLU A 55 -7.41 -11.46 25.28
N VAL A 56 -6.58 -10.72 26.02
CA VAL A 56 -5.75 -9.65 25.47
C VAL A 56 -4.30 -9.93 25.82
N GLU A 57 -3.49 -10.21 24.80
CA GLU A 57 -2.04 -10.17 24.89
C GLU A 57 -1.61 -8.75 24.47
N GLN A 58 -1.12 -7.94 25.41
CA GLN A 58 -0.59 -6.63 25.06
C GLN A 58 0.79 -6.78 24.43
N VAL A 59 1.01 -6.13 23.28
CA VAL A 59 2.25 -6.25 22.51
C VAL A 59 2.74 -4.87 22.11
N ASP A 60 4.06 -4.70 22.07
CA ASP A 60 4.67 -3.49 21.51
C ASP A 60 4.57 -3.54 19.99
N LEU A 61 4.04 -2.47 19.41
CA LEU A 61 3.68 -2.38 18.01
C LEU A 61 4.09 -1.00 17.46
N PRO A 62 5.38 -0.77 17.13
CA PRO A 62 5.89 0.52 16.64
C PRO A 62 5.14 1.11 15.43
N GLU A 63 4.69 0.22 14.56
CA GLU A 63 3.61 0.38 13.59
C GLU A 63 2.46 1.31 14.01
N ALA A 64 1.95 1.18 15.24
CA ALA A 64 0.82 1.96 15.74
C ALA A 64 1.16 3.46 15.76
N THR A 65 2.38 3.82 16.17
CA THR A 65 2.87 5.21 16.10
C THR A 65 2.97 5.70 14.66
N ARG A 66 3.50 4.85 13.77
CA ARG A 66 3.66 5.19 12.35
C ARG A 66 2.32 5.50 11.68
N TRP A 67 1.30 4.67 11.91
CA TRP A 67 -0.02 4.83 11.29
C TRP A 67 -0.98 5.78 12.01
N ALA A 68 -0.78 6.03 13.31
CA ALA A 68 -1.53 7.08 14.01
C ALA A 68 -1.22 8.47 13.44
N ALA A 69 -0.08 8.63 12.77
CA ALA A 69 0.38 9.86 12.12
C ALA A 69 0.35 11.07 13.07
N TRP A 70 0.66 10.84 14.36
CA TRP A 70 0.67 11.88 15.37
C TRP A 70 2.10 12.33 15.68
N PRO A 71 2.46 13.61 15.47
CA PRO A 71 3.84 14.08 15.66
C PRO A 71 4.34 14.08 17.12
N HIS A 72 3.43 14.16 18.10
CA HIS A 72 3.79 14.54 19.48
C HIS A 72 3.65 13.42 20.52
N GLY A 73 3.35 12.19 20.11
CA GLY A 73 3.28 11.04 21.02
C GLY A 73 3.64 9.72 20.32
N SER A 74 4.18 8.78 21.10
CA SER A 74 4.29 7.37 20.70
C SER A 74 3.12 6.57 21.25
N PHE A 75 2.73 5.56 20.48
CA PHE A 75 1.66 4.61 20.71
C PHE A 75 2.15 3.17 20.59
N ASP A 76 3.46 2.94 20.73
CA ASP A 76 4.05 1.61 20.53
C ASP A 76 3.43 0.60 21.51
N HIS A 77 3.19 1.01 22.75
CA HIS A 77 2.58 0.18 23.80
C HIS A 77 1.05 0.02 23.69
N ALA A 78 0.40 0.62 22.68
CA ALA A 78 -1.04 0.51 22.44
C ALA A 78 -1.45 -0.68 21.57
N GLY A 79 -0.48 -1.53 21.20
CA GLY A 79 -0.71 -2.77 20.47
C GLY A 79 -1.35 -3.87 21.31
N PHE A 80 -2.12 -4.72 20.66
CA PHE A 80 -2.65 -5.95 21.24
C PHE A 80 -2.73 -7.07 20.22
N ARG A 81 -2.73 -8.29 20.73
CA ARG A 81 -3.08 -9.52 20.03
C ARG A 81 -4.19 -10.24 20.79
N THR A 82 -5.15 -10.77 20.06
CA THR A 82 -6.24 -11.58 20.62
C THR A 82 -6.59 -12.73 19.68
N VAL A 83 -7.10 -13.81 20.25
CA VAL A 83 -7.62 -14.96 19.51
C VAL A 83 -9.12 -15.03 19.75
N ILE A 84 -9.88 -15.06 18.66
CA ILE A 84 -11.34 -15.19 18.68
C ILE A 84 -11.67 -16.62 18.27
N ASP A 85 -12.10 -17.45 19.22
CA ASP A 85 -12.61 -18.78 18.91
C ASP A 85 -14.09 -18.70 18.55
N PHE A 86 -14.42 -19.07 17.32
CA PHE A 86 -15.79 -19.06 16.83
C PHE A 86 -16.55 -20.36 17.09
N ALA A 87 -15.92 -21.40 17.64
CA ALA A 87 -16.62 -22.65 17.97
C ALA A 87 -17.78 -22.39 18.94
N ASP A 88 -17.52 -21.67 20.04
CA ASP A 88 -18.55 -21.32 21.03
C ASP A 88 -19.53 -20.28 20.49
N ILE A 89 -19.04 -19.29 19.73
CA ILE A 89 -19.88 -18.21 19.17
C ILE A 89 -20.87 -18.78 18.14
N ALA A 90 -20.46 -19.81 17.39
CA ALA A 90 -21.32 -20.50 16.42
C ALA A 90 -22.54 -21.15 17.09
N THR A 91 -22.41 -21.63 18.33
CA THR A 91 -23.55 -22.19 19.10
C THR A 91 -24.63 -21.14 19.40
N MET A 92 -24.26 -19.85 19.37
CA MET A 92 -25.14 -18.71 19.65
C MET A 92 -25.81 -18.13 18.40
N LEU A 93 -25.70 -18.80 17.24
CA LEU A 93 -26.20 -18.29 15.95
C LEU A 93 -27.69 -17.87 15.99
N ASP A 94 -28.52 -18.61 16.72
CA ASP A 94 -29.95 -18.32 16.84
C ASP A 94 -30.23 -17.07 17.70
N ALA A 95 -29.33 -16.73 18.62
CA ALA A 95 -29.41 -15.54 19.46
C ALA A 95 -28.82 -14.30 18.78
N ALA A 96 -27.74 -14.45 18.00
CA ALA A 96 -27.07 -13.35 17.31
C ALA A 96 -26.29 -13.80 16.07
N LYS A 97 -26.55 -13.13 14.94
CA LYS A 97 -25.83 -13.36 13.68
C LYS A 97 -24.70 -12.38 13.42
N ASN A 98 -24.81 -11.16 13.95
CA ASN A 98 -23.83 -10.09 13.72
C ASN A 98 -23.18 -9.73 15.04
N TRP A 99 -21.85 -9.79 15.07
CA TRP A 99 -21.04 -9.51 16.23
C TRP A 99 -20.06 -8.39 15.90
N ALA A 100 -20.04 -7.33 16.72
CA ALA A 100 -19.13 -6.21 16.57
C ALA A 100 -17.93 -6.38 17.50
N PHE A 101 -16.73 -6.16 16.97
CA PHE A 101 -15.51 -6.09 17.77
C PHE A 101 -15.42 -4.73 18.44
N ALA A 102 -15.31 -4.74 19.76
CA ALA A 102 -15.25 -3.53 20.56
C ALA A 102 -14.05 -3.55 21.49
N VAL A 103 -13.48 -2.36 21.68
CA VAL A 103 -12.32 -2.12 22.53
C VAL A 103 -12.66 -1.04 23.53
N ARG A 104 -12.24 -1.26 24.77
CA ARG A 104 -12.11 -0.21 25.78
C ARG A 104 -10.63 0.02 26.04
N ILE A 105 -10.24 1.28 25.98
CA ILE A 105 -8.90 1.74 26.35
C ILE A 105 -9.01 2.68 27.55
N THR A 106 -8.16 2.47 28.55
CA THR A 106 -8.02 3.35 29.71
C THR A 106 -6.57 3.80 29.85
N VAL A 107 -6.37 5.11 29.93
CA VAL A 107 -5.06 5.74 30.14
C VAL A 107 -5.21 6.79 31.23
N GLU A 108 -4.51 6.62 32.35
CA GLU A 108 -4.50 7.59 33.48
C GLU A 108 -5.90 8.10 33.87
N GLY A 109 -6.87 7.18 33.99
CA GLY A 109 -8.26 7.51 34.36
C GLY A 109 -9.14 8.04 33.22
N VAL A 110 -8.59 8.28 32.04
CA VAL A 110 -9.36 8.58 30.82
C VAL A 110 -9.72 7.28 30.13
N THR A 111 -11.01 6.92 30.17
CA THR A 111 -11.54 5.74 29.48
C THR A 111 -12.30 6.14 28.22
N ARG A 112 -12.04 5.43 27.12
CA ARG A 112 -12.84 5.48 25.90
C ARG A 112 -13.16 4.08 25.41
N MET A 113 -14.24 3.97 24.64
CA MET A 113 -14.73 2.72 24.09
C MET A 113 -15.26 2.95 22.68
N GLY A 114 -15.05 1.98 21.80
CA GLY A 114 -15.49 2.07 20.41
C GLY A 114 -15.18 0.82 19.61
N GLY A 115 -15.63 0.82 18.34
CA GLY A 115 -15.31 -0.22 17.37
C GLY A 115 -13.95 0.00 16.71
N MET A 116 -13.47 -1.03 16.02
CA MET A 116 -12.27 -0.96 15.20
C MET A 116 -12.62 -0.56 13.77
N HIS A 117 -12.46 0.72 13.42
CA HIS A 117 -12.91 1.26 12.12
C HIS A 117 -11.80 1.36 11.06
N HIS A 118 -10.54 1.14 11.45
CA HIS A 118 -9.41 1.24 10.55
C HIS A 118 -8.78 -0.13 10.32
N ALA A 119 -8.24 -0.34 9.12
CA ALA A 119 -7.32 -1.41 8.81
C ALA A 119 -6.11 -0.80 8.11
N VAL A 120 -4.93 -1.35 8.36
CA VAL A 120 -3.73 -0.97 7.59
C VAL A 120 -3.95 -1.38 6.14
N ALA A 121 -3.73 -0.44 5.22
CA ALA A 121 -3.88 -0.69 3.79
C ALA A 121 -3.00 -1.86 3.35
N GLU A 122 -3.54 -2.70 2.48
CA GLU A 122 -2.85 -3.86 1.89
C GLU A 122 -2.34 -4.93 2.89
N SER A 123 -2.68 -4.81 4.17
CA SER A 123 -2.42 -5.85 5.17
C SER A 123 -3.37 -7.04 5.04
N SER A 124 -3.08 -8.13 5.75
CA SER A 124 -4.01 -9.26 5.93
C SER A 124 -5.31 -8.88 6.65
N ALA A 125 -5.35 -7.76 7.38
CA ALA A 125 -6.55 -7.23 7.99
C ALA A 125 -7.34 -6.26 7.09
N SER A 126 -6.83 -5.92 5.90
CA SER A 126 -7.51 -5.02 4.97
C SER A 126 -8.83 -5.62 4.48
N PRO A 127 -9.85 -4.80 4.15
CA PRO A 127 -11.15 -5.31 3.69
C PRO A 127 -11.09 -6.24 2.47
N THR A 128 -10.07 -6.10 1.63
CA THR A 128 -9.82 -6.94 0.45
C THR A 128 -9.12 -8.25 0.77
N ALA A 129 -8.46 -8.35 1.92
CA ALA A 129 -7.72 -9.52 2.36
C ALA A 129 -8.55 -10.47 3.25
N LEU A 130 -9.52 -9.92 4.00
CA LEU A 130 -10.36 -10.67 4.93
C LEU A 130 -11.12 -11.82 4.24
N THR A 131 -10.99 -13.03 4.79
CA THR A 131 -11.65 -14.24 4.31
C THR A 131 -12.66 -14.79 5.31
N SER A 132 -13.72 -15.42 4.82
CA SER A 132 -14.62 -16.21 5.65
C SER A 132 -14.06 -17.60 5.92
N GLN A 133 -14.40 -18.16 7.08
CA GLN A 133 -13.99 -19.51 7.49
C GLN A 133 -15.20 -20.29 7.97
N ARG A 134 -15.23 -21.60 7.71
CA ARG A 134 -16.18 -22.51 8.33
C ARG A 134 -15.73 -22.79 9.76
N VAL A 135 -16.54 -22.40 10.73
CA VAL A 135 -16.18 -22.37 12.16
C VAL A 135 -16.90 -23.43 12.99
N SER A 136 -17.67 -24.32 12.36
CA SER A 136 -18.37 -25.40 13.06
C SER A 136 -18.64 -26.62 12.18
N GLU A 137 -18.83 -27.77 12.83
CA GLU A 137 -19.20 -29.02 12.17
C GLU A 137 -20.58 -28.93 11.49
N ASP A 138 -21.54 -28.23 12.08
CA ASP A 138 -22.88 -27.98 11.50
C ASP A 138 -22.87 -26.94 10.36
N GLY A 139 -21.68 -26.49 9.93
CA GLY A 139 -21.50 -25.70 8.71
C GLY A 139 -21.69 -24.20 8.89
N VAL A 140 -21.60 -23.66 10.11
CA VAL A 140 -21.61 -22.22 10.34
C VAL A 140 -20.35 -21.60 9.75
N VAL A 141 -20.52 -20.50 9.03
CA VAL A 141 -19.45 -19.72 8.43
C VAL A 141 -19.38 -18.37 9.12
N ALA A 142 -18.20 -17.98 9.58
CA ALA A 142 -17.90 -16.66 10.10
C ALA A 142 -17.28 -15.80 8.99
N THR A 143 -17.85 -14.62 8.75
CA THR A 143 -17.38 -13.68 7.74
C THR A 143 -16.99 -12.36 8.39
N PRO A 144 -15.69 -12.03 8.49
CA PRO A 144 -15.23 -10.73 8.93
C PRO A 144 -15.51 -9.65 7.87
N ARG A 145 -15.94 -8.47 8.31
CA ARG A 145 -16.19 -7.30 7.45
C ARG A 145 -16.05 -6.00 8.21
N PHE A 146 -15.66 -4.93 7.54
CA PHE A 146 -15.78 -3.58 8.08
C PHE A 146 -17.18 -3.03 7.80
N ASP A 147 -17.82 -2.56 8.86
CA ASP A 147 -19.11 -1.89 8.87
C ASP A 147 -18.91 -0.42 9.26
N ALA A 148 -19.65 0.49 8.63
CA ALA A 148 -19.48 1.91 8.85
C ALA A 148 -19.89 2.35 10.28
N GLU A 149 -20.89 1.69 10.87
CA GLU A 149 -21.42 2.03 12.19
C GLU A 149 -20.66 1.29 13.30
N HIS A 150 -20.35 0.02 13.09
CA HIS A 150 -19.81 -0.84 14.15
C HIS A 150 -18.31 -1.18 14.01
N GLY A 151 -17.67 -0.79 12.91
CA GLY A 151 -16.27 -1.13 12.64
C GLY A 151 -16.12 -2.59 12.21
N LEU A 152 -15.08 -3.28 12.69
CA LEU A 152 -14.87 -4.70 12.41
C LEU A 152 -16.02 -5.52 13.01
N THR A 153 -16.74 -6.20 12.14
CA THR A 153 -17.86 -7.09 12.50
C THR A 153 -17.64 -8.49 11.93
N PHE A 154 -18.27 -9.46 12.57
CA PHE A 154 -18.30 -10.85 12.15
C PHE A 154 -19.76 -11.25 11.94
N THR A 155 -20.08 -11.65 10.72
CA THR A 155 -21.40 -12.21 10.41
C THR A 155 -21.31 -13.74 10.39
N LEU A 156 -22.08 -14.37 11.27
CA LEU A 156 -22.29 -15.81 11.30
C LEU A 156 -23.49 -16.16 10.44
N ARG A 157 -23.34 -17.19 9.60
CA ARG A 157 -24.44 -17.75 8.82
C ARG A 157 -24.30 -19.26 8.69
N ARG A 158 -25.43 -19.96 8.64
CA ARG A 158 -25.49 -21.29 8.00
C ARG A 158 -25.73 -21.09 6.51
N PRO A 159 -24.79 -21.50 5.62
CA PRO A 159 -25.01 -21.46 4.19
C PRO A 159 -26.28 -22.24 3.82
N GLY A 160 -27.09 -21.65 2.94
CA GLY A 160 -28.32 -22.29 2.49
C GLY A 160 -28.07 -23.34 1.41
N VAL A 161 -26.93 -23.28 0.73
CA VAL A 161 -26.55 -24.15 -0.38
C VAL A 161 -25.04 -24.36 -0.34
N ILE A 162 -24.61 -25.61 -0.38
CA ILE A 162 -23.19 -26.01 -0.30
C ILE A 162 -22.88 -26.86 -1.54
N ALA A 163 -21.71 -26.69 -2.12
CA ALA A 163 -21.21 -27.61 -3.15
C ALA A 163 -20.62 -28.86 -2.49
N ASP A 164 -21.20 -30.02 -2.81
CA ASP A 164 -20.73 -31.34 -2.37
C ASP A 164 -19.61 -31.86 -3.28
N ALA A 165 -19.66 -31.52 -4.57
CA ALA A 165 -18.65 -31.86 -5.55
C ALA A 165 -18.68 -30.84 -6.70
N LEU A 166 -17.53 -30.51 -7.25
CA LEU A 166 -17.42 -29.74 -8.49
C LEU A 166 -16.65 -30.60 -9.48
N GLU A 167 -17.31 -30.95 -10.58
CA GLU A 167 -16.80 -31.90 -11.56
C GLU A 167 -16.44 -31.17 -12.86
N PRO A 168 -15.39 -31.62 -13.55
CA PRO A 168 -15.21 -31.26 -14.95
C PRO A 168 -16.30 -31.90 -15.78
N GLY A 169 -17.00 -31.14 -16.62
CA GLY A 169 -17.83 -31.81 -17.62
C GLY A 169 -16.96 -32.49 -18.66
N PHE A 170 -17.32 -33.75 -18.95
CA PHE A 170 -16.85 -34.47 -20.11
C PHE A 170 -17.61 -34.00 -21.36
N GLY A 171 -16.89 -33.43 -22.33
CA GLY A 171 -17.39 -33.03 -23.66
C GLY A 171 -18.41 -31.88 -23.65
N ASP A 172 -18.38 -31.03 -24.68
CA ASP A 172 -19.36 -29.95 -24.95
C ASP A 172 -19.36 -28.69 -24.05
N ARG A 173 -18.24 -28.34 -23.39
CA ARG A 173 -18.09 -27.09 -22.58
C ARG A 173 -19.15 -26.94 -21.49
N VAL A 174 -19.39 -28.01 -20.75
CA VAL A 174 -20.36 -28.02 -19.66
C VAL A 174 -19.61 -28.09 -18.33
N ALA A 175 -19.82 -27.16 -17.41
CA ALA A 175 -19.38 -27.28 -16.03
C ALA A 175 -20.45 -28.02 -15.22
N ARG A 176 -20.06 -29.02 -14.43
CA ARG A 176 -20.98 -29.82 -13.62
C ARG A 176 -20.58 -29.83 -12.17
N GLY A 177 -21.51 -30.25 -11.34
CA GLY A 177 -21.23 -30.51 -9.95
C GLY A 177 -22.48 -30.90 -9.19
N ARG A 178 -22.30 -31.16 -7.91
CA ARG A 178 -23.35 -31.51 -6.99
C ARG A 178 -23.42 -30.48 -5.89
N ILE A 179 -24.63 -30.04 -5.59
CA ILE A 179 -24.93 -29.11 -4.51
C ILE A 179 -25.96 -29.73 -3.58
N ARG A 180 -26.01 -29.24 -2.35
CA ARG A 180 -27.01 -29.60 -1.37
C ARG A 180 -27.59 -28.36 -0.73
N SER A 181 -28.91 -28.32 -0.63
CA SER A 181 -29.61 -27.27 0.10
C SER A 181 -29.64 -27.61 1.59
N HIS A 182 -29.36 -26.64 2.44
CA HIS A 182 -29.32 -26.79 3.89
C HIS A 182 -30.18 -25.71 4.57
N GLY A 183 -30.84 -26.06 5.68
CA GLY A 183 -31.60 -25.14 6.53
C GLY A 183 -33.11 -25.39 6.63
N ALA A 184 -33.76 -24.70 7.56
CA ALA A 184 -35.14 -24.96 8.01
C ALA A 184 -36.24 -24.47 7.04
N LYS A 185 -35.92 -23.63 6.05
CA LYS A 185 -36.87 -23.21 5.00
C LYS A 185 -36.57 -23.99 3.72
N PRO A 186 -37.58 -24.59 3.06
CA PRO A 186 -37.36 -25.31 1.82
C PRO A 186 -36.91 -24.33 0.73
N PHE A 187 -35.60 -24.28 0.49
CA PHE A 187 -35.05 -23.68 -0.72
C PHE A 187 -34.77 -24.82 -1.69
N VAL A 188 -35.62 -24.93 -2.71
CA VAL A 188 -35.47 -25.97 -3.74
C VAL A 188 -34.87 -25.32 -4.98
N PRO A 189 -33.58 -25.56 -5.26
CA PRO A 189 -32.92 -24.99 -6.43
C PRO A 189 -33.53 -25.61 -7.70
N ILE A 190 -33.87 -24.76 -8.67
CA ILE A 190 -34.42 -25.16 -9.97
C ILE A 190 -33.49 -24.83 -11.15
N ALA A 191 -32.55 -23.92 -10.94
CA ALA A 191 -31.55 -23.54 -11.92
C ALA A 191 -30.26 -23.08 -11.23
N VAL A 192 -29.13 -23.28 -11.91
CA VAL A 192 -27.84 -22.68 -11.52
C VAL A 192 -27.63 -21.45 -12.38
N ARG A 193 -27.10 -20.39 -11.80
CA ARG A 193 -26.71 -19.16 -12.51
C ARG A 193 -25.26 -18.86 -12.18
N ALA A 194 -24.44 -18.64 -13.19
CA ALA A 194 -23.11 -18.08 -13.00
C ALA A 194 -23.10 -16.64 -13.52
N THR A 195 -22.58 -15.71 -12.73
CA THR A 195 -22.52 -14.28 -13.07
C THR A 195 -21.08 -13.84 -13.22
N ASP A 196 -20.76 -13.32 -14.40
CA ASP A 196 -19.47 -12.71 -14.71
C ASP A 196 -19.27 -11.49 -13.82
N ARG A 197 -18.15 -11.45 -13.10
CA ARG A 197 -17.88 -10.39 -12.11
C ARG A 197 -17.47 -9.07 -12.75
N ALA A 198 -16.90 -9.08 -13.94
CA ALA A 198 -16.53 -7.89 -14.69
C ALA A 198 -17.73 -7.30 -15.42
N THR A 199 -18.46 -8.11 -16.19
CA THR A 199 -19.55 -7.63 -17.05
C THR A 199 -20.92 -7.64 -16.39
N GLN A 200 -21.07 -8.32 -15.25
CA GLN A 200 -22.34 -8.58 -14.57
C GLN A 200 -23.36 -9.33 -15.45
N THR A 201 -22.91 -9.95 -16.54
CA THR A 201 -23.74 -10.82 -17.38
C THR A 201 -23.86 -12.21 -16.76
N GLY A 202 -24.98 -12.90 -17.00
CA GLY A 202 -25.28 -14.18 -16.38
C GLY A 202 -25.54 -15.27 -17.40
N ILE A 203 -25.03 -16.47 -17.14
CA ILE A 203 -25.39 -17.71 -17.81
C ILE A 203 -26.22 -18.58 -16.87
N GLU A 204 -27.23 -19.26 -17.40
CA GLU A 204 -28.09 -20.17 -16.64
C GLU A 204 -27.89 -21.62 -17.10
N GLY A 205 -27.95 -22.53 -16.13
CA GLY A 205 -27.81 -23.97 -16.32
C GLY A 205 -28.95 -24.72 -15.64
N SER A 206 -29.08 -26.00 -15.97
CA SER A 206 -30.11 -26.87 -15.41
C SER A 206 -29.68 -27.45 -14.07
N ILE A 207 -30.68 -27.79 -13.25
CA ILE A 207 -30.52 -28.54 -12.01
C ILE A 207 -31.46 -29.74 -12.02
N THR A 208 -30.92 -30.90 -11.66
CA THR A 208 -31.66 -32.17 -11.54
C THR A 208 -31.54 -32.67 -10.10
N ALA A 209 -32.68 -32.91 -9.44
CA ALA A 209 -32.68 -33.49 -8.10
C ALA A 209 -32.29 -34.97 -8.14
N ARG A 210 -31.57 -35.43 -7.12
CA ARG A 210 -31.20 -36.83 -6.92
C ARG A 210 -31.94 -37.43 -5.73
N ASP A 211 -32.01 -38.76 -5.70
CA ASP A 211 -32.71 -39.52 -4.64
C ASP A 211 -32.05 -39.35 -3.26
N ASP A 212 -30.76 -38.99 -3.21
CA ASP A 212 -30.00 -38.72 -1.99
C ASP A 212 -30.26 -37.32 -1.38
N GLY A 213 -31.17 -36.54 -1.97
CA GLY A 213 -31.51 -35.18 -1.54
C GLY A 213 -30.50 -34.10 -1.99
N SER A 214 -29.47 -34.49 -2.75
CA SER A 214 -28.61 -33.55 -3.45
C SER A 214 -29.19 -33.14 -4.80
N HIS A 215 -28.59 -32.13 -5.41
CA HIS A 215 -28.93 -31.71 -6.76
C HIS A 215 -27.68 -31.68 -7.63
N GLU A 216 -27.76 -32.27 -8.81
CA GLU A 216 -26.74 -32.16 -9.84
C GLU A 216 -27.04 -30.92 -10.69
N PHE A 217 -26.03 -30.08 -10.90
CA PHE A 217 -26.14 -28.93 -11.79
C PHE A 217 -25.29 -29.14 -13.05
N SER A 218 -25.75 -28.52 -14.13
CA SER A 218 -25.05 -28.53 -15.42
C SER A 218 -25.16 -27.14 -16.05
N LEU A 219 -24.01 -26.50 -16.28
CA LEU A 219 -23.91 -25.15 -16.78
C LEU A 219 -23.11 -25.14 -18.09
N ARG A 220 -23.69 -24.65 -19.19
CA ARG A 220 -22.95 -24.51 -20.44
C ARG A 220 -22.12 -23.22 -20.41
N VAL A 221 -20.80 -23.38 -20.47
CA VAL A 221 -19.83 -22.29 -20.38
C VAL A 221 -19.49 -21.76 -21.78
N PRO A 222 -19.70 -20.46 -22.05
CA PRO A 222 -19.35 -19.85 -23.33
C PRO A 222 -17.85 -19.98 -23.64
N SER A 223 -17.50 -19.95 -24.94
CA SER A 223 -16.11 -19.82 -25.40
C SER A 223 -15.50 -18.50 -24.99
N THR A 224 -14.32 -18.51 -24.40
CA THR A 224 -13.55 -17.28 -24.14
C THR A 224 -13.13 -16.66 -25.46
N ILE A 225 -12.83 -17.50 -26.46
CA ILE A 225 -12.60 -17.11 -27.84
C ILE A 225 -13.93 -17.01 -28.59
N GLY A 226 -14.43 -15.80 -28.80
CA GLY A 226 -15.64 -15.52 -29.59
C GLY A 226 -15.36 -15.34 -31.09
N PRO A 227 -16.31 -15.65 -32.01
CA PRO A 227 -16.14 -15.45 -33.46
C PRO A 227 -16.00 -13.97 -33.89
N SER A 228 -16.23 -13.02 -32.98
CA SER A 228 -16.15 -11.56 -33.20
C SER A 228 -15.04 -10.87 -32.41
N GLY A 229 -14.15 -11.60 -31.73
CA GLY A 229 -13.08 -11.03 -30.90
C GLY A 229 -13.57 -10.34 -29.60
N VAL A 230 -14.86 -10.42 -29.29
CA VAL A 230 -15.40 -10.01 -27.99
C VAL A 230 -15.38 -11.23 -27.08
N GLY A 231 -14.42 -11.27 -26.16
CA GLY A 231 -14.28 -12.36 -25.21
C GLY A 231 -15.50 -12.51 -24.31
N SER A 232 -15.83 -13.76 -23.93
CA SER A 232 -16.81 -14.03 -22.88
C SER A 232 -16.18 -13.87 -21.49
N GLY A 233 -17.01 -13.85 -20.45
CA GLY A 233 -16.54 -13.79 -19.07
C GLY A 233 -15.58 -14.93 -18.71
N THR A 234 -14.54 -14.61 -17.95
CA THR A 234 -13.52 -15.57 -17.49
C THR A 234 -13.55 -15.81 -15.98
N ASP A 235 -14.27 -14.97 -15.21
CA ASP A 235 -14.45 -15.07 -13.76
C ASP A 235 -15.93 -15.02 -13.37
N TRP A 236 -16.49 -16.19 -13.04
CA TRP A 236 -17.92 -16.33 -12.76
C TRP A 236 -18.18 -16.70 -11.30
N GLU A 237 -19.10 -16.00 -10.63
CA GLU A 237 -19.62 -16.39 -9.31
C GLU A 237 -20.85 -17.29 -9.46
N LEU A 238 -20.85 -18.46 -8.81
CA LEU A 238 -21.98 -19.40 -8.87
C LEU A 238 -23.05 -19.11 -7.83
N ARG A 239 -24.29 -19.11 -8.31
CA ARG A 239 -25.51 -18.95 -7.54
C ARG A 239 -26.54 -19.97 -8.00
N VAL A 240 -27.54 -20.19 -7.18
CA VAL A 240 -28.71 -21.00 -7.54
C VAL A 240 -29.99 -20.21 -7.35
N VAL A 241 -30.98 -20.55 -8.16
CA VAL A 241 -32.27 -19.86 -8.27
C VAL A 241 -33.37 -20.82 -7.86
N ASP A 242 -34.33 -20.36 -7.04
CA ASP A 242 -35.55 -21.10 -6.70
C ASP A 242 -36.75 -20.71 -7.59
N ARG A 243 -37.89 -21.35 -7.36
CA ARG A 243 -39.15 -21.07 -8.07
C ARG A 243 -39.67 -19.63 -7.88
N ASP A 244 -39.31 -18.99 -6.76
CA ASP A 244 -39.68 -17.61 -6.45
C ASP A 244 -38.67 -16.59 -7.04
N ARG A 245 -37.75 -17.04 -7.91
CA ARG A 245 -36.65 -16.23 -8.48
C ARG A 245 -35.68 -15.67 -7.43
N ARG A 246 -35.67 -16.22 -6.20
CA ARG A 246 -34.68 -15.85 -5.19
C ARG A 246 -33.36 -16.51 -5.53
N THR A 247 -32.26 -15.78 -5.33
CA THR A 247 -30.92 -16.29 -5.57
C THR A 247 -30.19 -16.56 -4.26
N ARG A 248 -29.39 -17.63 -4.23
CA ARG A 248 -28.46 -17.94 -3.13
C ARG A 248 -27.08 -18.26 -3.69
N GLY A 249 -26.03 -17.75 -3.04
CA GLY A 249 -24.66 -18.15 -3.34
C GLY A 249 -24.44 -19.61 -2.98
N VAL A 250 -23.63 -20.31 -3.77
CA VAL A 250 -23.18 -21.68 -3.48
C VAL A 250 -21.92 -21.59 -2.65
N GLU A 251 -21.93 -22.15 -1.43
CA GLU A 251 -20.74 -22.20 -0.57
C GLU A 251 -19.74 -23.25 -1.09
N TRP A 252 -18.46 -22.90 -1.08
CA TRP A 252 -17.36 -23.85 -1.21
C TRP A 252 -16.85 -24.23 0.19
N PRO A 253 -17.07 -25.48 0.64
CA PRO A 253 -16.73 -25.90 2.01
C PRO A 253 -15.25 -26.23 2.20
N SER A 254 -14.47 -26.34 1.11
CA SER A 254 -13.03 -26.60 1.15
C SER A 254 -12.25 -25.31 1.34
N ASP A 255 -11.22 -25.34 2.19
CA ASP A 255 -10.26 -24.24 2.37
C ASP A 255 -9.21 -24.21 1.23
N GLU A 256 -9.15 -25.26 0.42
CA GLU A 256 -8.32 -25.38 -0.77
C GLU A 256 -9.12 -25.16 -2.07
N ASP A 257 -8.45 -24.56 -3.06
CA ASP A 257 -8.93 -24.46 -4.43
C ASP A 257 -9.08 -25.87 -5.02
N ALA A 258 -10.12 -26.10 -5.83
CA ALA A 258 -10.30 -27.42 -6.44
C ALA A 258 -9.22 -27.65 -7.52
N PRO A 259 -8.78 -28.90 -7.74
CA PRO A 259 -7.83 -29.21 -8.80
C PRO A 259 -8.40 -28.79 -10.17
N LYS A 260 -7.51 -28.21 -10.99
CA LYS A 260 -7.80 -27.77 -12.35
C LYS A 260 -8.21 -28.94 -13.22
N ILE A 261 -9.16 -28.70 -14.11
CA ILE A 261 -9.49 -29.66 -15.15
C ILE A 261 -9.57 -29.00 -16.52
N GLU A 262 -9.19 -29.75 -17.56
CA GLU A 262 -9.29 -29.36 -18.95
C GLU A 262 -10.73 -29.52 -19.46
N MET A 263 -11.30 -28.45 -20.02
CA MET A 263 -12.66 -28.42 -20.57
C MET A 263 -12.61 -27.99 -22.04
N ALA A 264 -12.66 -28.97 -22.95
CA ALA A 264 -12.64 -28.72 -24.40
C ALA A 264 -11.45 -27.87 -24.89
N GLY A 265 -10.26 -28.07 -24.30
CA GLY A 265 -9.04 -27.34 -24.62
C GLY A 265 -8.84 -26.04 -23.83
N GLU A 266 -9.86 -25.56 -23.12
CA GLU A 266 -9.72 -24.42 -22.20
C GLU A 266 -9.60 -24.90 -20.75
N PRO A 267 -8.67 -24.35 -19.97
CA PRO A 267 -8.54 -24.67 -18.57
C PRO A 267 -9.69 -24.12 -17.73
N LEU A 268 -10.28 -24.95 -16.87
CA LEU A 268 -11.30 -24.53 -15.90
C LEU A 268 -10.83 -24.83 -14.47
N SER A 269 -10.97 -23.85 -13.58
CA SER A 269 -10.65 -23.98 -12.15
C SER A 269 -11.80 -23.51 -11.27
N TRP A 270 -12.04 -24.22 -10.17
CA TRP A 270 -12.98 -23.80 -9.15
C TRP A 270 -12.24 -23.17 -7.98
N LEU A 271 -12.55 -21.92 -7.68
CA LEU A 271 -11.91 -21.18 -6.61
C LEU A 271 -12.90 -20.83 -5.51
N ARG A 272 -12.39 -20.68 -4.29
CA ARG A 272 -13.15 -20.09 -3.20
C ARG A 272 -13.03 -18.56 -3.23
N SER A 273 -14.14 -17.85 -3.30
CA SER A 273 -14.12 -16.40 -3.09
C SER A 273 -13.76 -16.07 -1.63
N PRO A 274 -13.25 -14.86 -1.32
CA PRO A 274 -13.00 -14.45 0.06
C PRO A 274 -14.25 -14.53 0.96
N ARG A 275 -15.46 -14.52 0.40
CA ARG A 275 -16.73 -14.67 1.15
C ARG A 275 -17.18 -16.13 1.31
N GLY A 276 -16.44 -17.07 0.73
CA GLY A 276 -16.70 -18.51 0.79
C GLY A 276 -17.57 -19.06 -0.33
N TYR A 277 -17.82 -18.28 -1.39
CA TYR A 277 -18.63 -18.73 -2.52
C TYR A 277 -17.80 -19.40 -3.61
N VAL A 278 -18.43 -20.34 -4.33
CA VAL A 278 -17.83 -20.99 -5.51
C VAL A 278 -17.66 -19.97 -6.63
N ARG A 279 -16.43 -19.86 -7.13
CA ARG A 279 -16.08 -19.17 -8.37
C ARG A 279 -15.61 -20.17 -9.41
N MET A 280 -15.98 -19.93 -10.66
CA MET A 280 -15.52 -20.68 -11.83
C MET A 280 -14.65 -19.76 -12.66
N ILE A 281 -13.37 -20.10 -12.77
CA ILE A 281 -12.40 -19.40 -13.61
C ILE A 281 -12.18 -20.21 -14.87
N VAL A 282 -12.33 -19.56 -16.01
CA VAL A 282 -12.22 -20.16 -17.35
C VAL A 282 -11.11 -19.45 -18.08
N ASP A 283 -10.17 -20.22 -18.62
CA ASP A 283 -9.11 -19.75 -19.50
C ASP A 283 -8.22 -18.64 -18.89
N GLN A 284 -8.05 -18.65 -17.56
CA GLN A 284 -7.05 -17.80 -16.91
C GLN A 284 -5.92 -18.65 -16.35
N PRO A 285 -4.68 -18.12 -16.32
CA PRO A 285 -3.57 -18.82 -15.71
C PRO A 285 -3.77 -18.99 -14.21
N HIS A 286 -3.49 -20.20 -13.72
CA HIS A 286 -3.56 -20.52 -12.31
C HIS A 286 -2.18 -20.42 -11.68
N VAL A 287 -1.77 -19.19 -11.39
CA VAL A 287 -0.52 -18.89 -10.70
C VAL A 287 -0.85 -18.22 -9.36
N ARG A 288 -0.24 -18.73 -8.29
CA ARG A 288 -0.39 -18.21 -6.93
C ARG A 288 0.98 -17.88 -6.35
N VAL A 289 1.12 -16.67 -5.84
CA VAL A 289 2.35 -16.28 -5.12
C VAL A 289 2.34 -16.91 -3.74
N THR A 290 3.36 -17.72 -3.44
CA THR A 290 3.50 -18.44 -2.17
C THR A 290 4.49 -17.79 -1.23
N ASP A 291 5.45 -17.02 -1.76
CA ASP A 291 6.43 -16.29 -0.97
C ASP A 291 7.04 -15.13 -1.78
N VAL A 292 7.50 -14.08 -1.08
CA VAL A 292 8.24 -12.97 -1.67
C VAL A 292 9.41 -12.61 -0.77
N ASP A 293 10.61 -12.70 -1.33
CA ASP A 293 11.84 -12.26 -0.70
C ASP A 293 12.44 -11.08 -1.48
N ILE A 294 12.96 -10.09 -0.77
CA ILE A 294 13.44 -8.84 -1.36
C ILE A 294 14.76 -8.44 -0.71
N ASP A 295 15.79 -8.26 -1.52
CA ASP A 295 17.07 -7.72 -1.10
C ASP A 295 17.44 -6.44 -1.87
N ALA A 296 18.70 -6.02 -1.78
CA ALA A 296 19.16 -4.79 -2.42
C ALA A 296 19.21 -4.87 -3.95
N ALA A 297 19.38 -6.07 -4.52
CA ALA A 297 19.59 -6.29 -5.95
C ALA A 297 18.38 -6.91 -6.64
N GLU A 298 17.61 -7.74 -5.93
CA GLU A 298 16.58 -8.57 -6.54
C GLU A 298 15.31 -8.71 -5.68
N ILE A 299 14.19 -8.88 -6.36
CA ILE A 299 12.89 -9.29 -5.83
C ILE A 299 12.66 -10.72 -6.33
N ARG A 300 12.60 -11.68 -5.41
CA ARG A 300 12.36 -13.10 -5.69
C ARG A 300 10.93 -13.45 -5.30
N VAL A 301 10.16 -13.94 -6.25
CA VAL A 301 8.76 -14.32 -6.06
C VAL A 301 8.62 -15.81 -6.32
N SER A 302 8.35 -16.57 -5.26
CA SER A 302 8.01 -17.99 -5.37
C SER A 302 6.55 -18.12 -5.78
N VAL A 303 6.29 -18.93 -6.80
CA VAL A 303 4.94 -19.13 -7.32
C VAL A 303 4.59 -20.61 -7.38
N GLN A 304 3.36 -20.94 -7.02
CA GLN A 304 2.76 -22.22 -7.31
C GLN A 304 1.91 -22.10 -8.58
N CYS A 305 2.16 -22.96 -9.56
CA CYS A 305 1.38 -23.02 -10.79
C CYS A 305 1.20 -24.46 -11.28
N ASP A 306 0.23 -24.66 -12.17
CA ASP A 306 0.14 -25.90 -12.93
C ASP A 306 1.14 -25.91 -14.11
N ARG A 307 1.30 -27.07 -14.75
CA ARG A 307 2.23 -27.23 -15.89
C ARG A 307 1.87 -26.36 -17.10
N SER A 308 0.59 -26.11 -17.36
CA SER A 308 0.16 -25.30 -18.49
C SER A 308 0.44 -23.81 -18.28
N SER A 309 0.29 -23.33 -17.03
CA SER A 309 0.61 -21.94 -16.66
C SER A 309 2.11 -21.71 -16.46
N GLU A 310 2.92 -22.76 -16.31
CA GLU A 310 4.38 -22.62 -16.21
C GLU A 310 4.98 -22.02 -17.50
N ALA A 311 4.42 -22.34 -18.67
CA ALA A 311 4.91 -21.88 -19.96
C ALA A 311 4.84 -20.35 -20.13
N ILE A 312 3.82 -19.72 -19.54
CA ILE A 312 3.63 -18.27 -19.64
C ILE A 312 4.42 -17.48 -18.60
N LEU A 313 5.02 -18.13 -17.59
CA LEU A 313 5.76 -17.42 -16.54
C LEU A 313 6.92 -16.58 -17.08
N ALA A 314 7.48 -16.96 -18.22
CA ALA A 314 8.54 -16.19 -18.90
C ALA A 314 8.08 -14.79 -19.35
N SER A 315 6.77 -14.54 -19.48
CA SER A 315 6.21 -13.22 -19.81
C SER A 315 5.93 -12.35 -18.59
N SER A 316 6.35 -12.77 -17.39
CA SER A 316 6.09 -12.05 -16.15
C SER A 316 6.84 -10.71 -16.09
N TYR A 317 6.23 -9.72 -15.48
CA TYR A 317 6.86 -8.44 -15.17
C TYR A 317 6.23 -7.80 -13.95
N LEU A 318 7.00 -6.97 -13.23
CA LEU A 318 6.46 -6.06 -12.23
C LEU A 318 6.16 -4.73 -12.91
N SER A 319 5.04 -4.09 -12.59
CA SER A 319 4.74 -2.76 -13.12
C SER A 319 3.99 -1.86 -12.17
N ASP A 320 4.22 -0.57 -12.31
CA ASP A 320 3.36 0.49 -11.81
C ASP A 320 2.91 1.41 -12.95
N ALA A 321 2.45 2.62 -12.65
CA ALA A 321 2.00 3.58 -13.67
C ALA A 321 3.13 4.16 -14.55
N HIS A 322 4.39 4.01 -14.16
CA HIS A 322 5.54 4.71 -14.74
C HIS A 322 6.70 3.79 -15.15
N VAL A 323 6.80 2.62 -14.54
CA VAL A 323 7.92 1.69 -14.70
C VAL A 323 7.39 0.27 -14.90
N GLU A 324 7.96 -0.41 -15.90
CA GLU A 324 7.83 -1.85 -16.11
C GLU A 324 9.21 -2.48 -15.88
N VAL A 325 9.23 -3.56 -15.08
CA VAL A 325 10.41 -4.30 -14.68
C VAL A 325 10.29 -5.71 -15.27
N PRO A 326 11.06 -6.02 -16.31
CA PRO A 326 11.00 -7.34 -16.94
C PRO A 326 11.53 -8.41 -15.98
N LEU A 327 11.09 -9.66 -16.17
CA LEU A 327 11.67 -10.82 -15.52
C LEU A 327 13.18 -10.90 -15.84
N GLY A 328 14.01 -10.91 -14.79
CA GLY A 328 15.46 -11.04 -14.91
C GLY A 328 15.87 -12.50 -15.11
N SER A 329 15.33 -13.40 -14.29
CA SER A 329 15.53 -14.85 -14.45
C SER A 329 14.39 -15.66 -13.86
N GLN A 330 14.28 -16.91 -14.32
CA GLN A 330 13.38 -17.92 -13.76
C GLN A 330 14.22 -19.12 -13.32
N SER A 331 14.03 -19.54 -12.08
CA SER A 331 14.70 -20.72 -11.50
C SER A 331 13.69 -21.61 -10.78
N ARG A 332 14.16 -22.68 -10.13
CA ARG A 332 13.34 -23.52 -9.25
C ARG A 332 13.88 -23.46 -7.83
N GLY A 333 12.97 -23.33 -6.86
CA GLY A 333 13.29 -23.41 -5.44
C GLY A 333 13.54 -24.85 -4.98
N ASP A 334 13.91 -25.01 -3.72
CA ASP A 334 14.18 -26.32 -3.09
C ASP A 334 12.94 -27.23 -3.05
N ASP A 335 11.75 -26.64 -3.04
CA ASP A 335 10.45 -27.30 -3.12
C ASP A 335 10.04 -27.66 -4.57
N GLY A 336 10.89 -27.34 -5.54
CA GLY A 336 10.66 -27.52 -6.96
C GLY A 336 9.71 -26.50 -7.58
N GLN A 337 9.19 -25.53 -6.83
CA GLN A 337 8.31 -24.49 -7.39
C GLN A 337 9.10 -23.45 -8.19
N PRO A 338 8.52 -22.86 -9.25
CA PRO A 338 9.16 -21.76 -9.97
C PRO A 338 9.42 -20.54 -9.08
N VAL A 339 10.60 -19.94 -9.23
CA VAL A 339 10.99 -18.68 -8.59
C VAL A 339 11.28 -17.65 -9.67
N LEU A 340 10.50 -16.57 -9.66
CA LEU A 340 10.63 -15.44 -10.58
C LEU A 340 11.51 -14.38 -9.94
N THR A 341 12.59 -13.98 -10.61
CA THR A 341 13.55 -13.01 -10.08
C THR A 341 13.52 -11.74 -10.91
N PHE A 342 13.20 -10.62 -10.28
CA PHE A 342 13.15 -9.30 -10.89
C PHE A 342 14.24 -8.42 -10.30
N PRO A 343 14.97 -7.63 -11.10
CA PRO A 343 15.98 -6.74 -10.56
C PRO A 343 15.32 -5.54 -9.85
N THR A 344 15.93 -5.05 -8.77
CA THR A 344 15.58 -3.78 -8.11
C THR A 344 16.16 -2.56 -8.83
N SER A 345 16.74 -2.77 -10.01
CA SER A 345 17.20 -1.73 -10.91
C SER A 345 16.88 -2.10 -12.37
N VAL A 346 16.54 -1.10 -13.17
CA VAL A 346 16.25 -1.28 -14.60
C VAL A 346 17.11 -0.33 -15.43
N SER A 347 17.64 -0.86 -16.53
CA SER A 347 18.27 -0.06 -17.57
C SER A 347 17.27 0.20 -18.69
N ARG A 348 17.19 1.46 -19.14
CA ARG A 348 16.50 1.83 -20.38
C ARG A 348 17.53 1.91 -21.49
N ALA A 349 17.15 1.58 -22.73
CA ALA A 349 18.07 1.57 -23.86
C ALA A 349 18.87 2.88 -23.98
N GLY A 350 20.20 2.77 -23.92
CA GLY A 350 21.12 3.92 -23.98
C GLY A 350 21.30 4.70 -22.68
N LEU A 351 20.70 4.26 -21.56
CA LEU A 351 20.82 4.87 -20.24
C LEU A 351 21.47 3.88 -19.24
N PRO A 352 22.18 4.38 -18.21
CA PRO A 352 22.69 3.53 -17.14
C PRO A 352 21.54 2.88 -16.35
N SER A 353 21.81 1.73 -15.73
CA SER A 353 20.86 1.07 -14.82
C SER A 353 20.53 2.00 -13.65
N ARG A 354 19.26 2.05 -13.26
CA ARG A 354 18.76 2.87 -12.16
C ARG A 354 17.95 2.03 -11.20
N LEU A 355 18.07 2.29 -9.91
CA LEU A 355 17.19 1.69 -8.91
C LEU A 355 15.73 2.00 -9.27
N LEU A 356 14.83 1.09 -8.88
CA LEU A 356 13.40 1.34 -9.02
C LEU A 356 13.01 2.55 -8.15
N PRO A 357 12.21 3.49 -8.68
CA PRO A 357 11.69 4.57 -7.87
C PRO A 357 10.66 4.04 -6.85
N PRO A 358 10.35 4.82 -5.80
CA PRO A 358 9.21 4.57 -4.94
C PRO A 358 7.94 4.39 -5.76
N GLY A 359 7.18 3.34 -5.45
CA GLY A 359 6.06 2.93 -6.29
C GLY A 359 5.39 1.69 -5.74
N ALA A 360 4.19 1.43 -6.24
CA ALA A 360 3.41 0.26 -5.89
C ALA A 360 3.29 -0.63 -7.12
N PHE A 361 4.05 -1.72 -7.11
CA PHE A 361 4.25 -2.63 -8.24
C PHE A 361 3.29 -3.82 -8.14
N ALA A 362 2.57 -4.10 -9.22
CA ALA A 362 1.80 -5.32 -9.40
C ALA A 362 2.62 -6.35 -10.19
N LEU A 363 2.51 -7.63 -9.83
CA LEU A 363 3.08 -8.73 -10.60
C LEU A 363 2.07 -9.20 -11.64
N THR A 364 2.43 -9.09 -12.90
CA THR A 364 1.58 -9.43 -14.05
C THR A 364 2.24 -10.50 -14.89
N VAL A 365 1.44 -11.43 -15.40
CA VAL A 365 1.82 -12.37 -16.46
C VAL A 365 0.98 -12.08 -17.70
N THR A 366 1.53 -12.31 -18.89
CA THR A 366 0.81 -12.19 -20.16
C THR A 366 0.60 -13.58 -20.74
N ASP A 367 -0.64 -13.95 -21.05
CA ASP A 367 -0.92 -15.23 -21.70
C ASP A 367 -0.57 -15.23 -23.19
N ASP A 368 -0.76 -16.37 -23.85
CA ASP A 368 -0.46 -16.57 -25.27
C ASP A 368 -1.33 -15.70 -26.19
N GLU A 369 -2.48 -15.20 -25.70
CA GLU A 369 -3.37 -14.30 -26.44
C GLU A 369 -3.02 -12.81 -26.21
N GLY A 370 -2.05 -12.52 -25.35
CA GLY A 370 -1.64 -11.16 -25.00
C GLY A 370 -2.46 -10.52 -23.88
N ALA A 371 -3.36 -11.26 -23.23
CA ALA A 371 -4.12 -10.76 -22.10
C ALA A 371 -3.27 -10.77 -20.82
N LYS A 372 -3.46 -9.72 -20.01
CA LYS A 372 -2.66 -9.43 -18.81
C LYS A 372 -3.40 -9.92 -17.57
N HIS A 373 -2.71 -10.70 -16.74
CA HIS A 373 -3.25 -11.29 -15.51
C HIS A 373 -2.36 -10.91 -14.32
N GLU A 374 -2.92 -10.13 -13.38
CA GLU A 374 -2.25 -9.87 -12.11
C GLU A 374 -2.29 -11.12 -11.22
N LEU A 375 -1.17 -11.44 -10.57
CA LEU A 375 -1.03 -12.67 -9.80
C LEU A 375 -1.56 -12.52 -8.37
N ALA A 376 -2.46 -13.44 -7.99
CA ALA A 376 -3.02 -13.51 -6.65
C ALA A 376 -2.11 -14.27 -5.68
N LEU A 377 -2.22 -13.93 -4.39
CA LEU A 377 -1.50 -14.62 -3.32
C LEU A 377 -2.18 -15.94 -2.94
N ALA A 378 -1.37 -16.94 -2.61
CA ALA A 378 -1.82 -18.15 -1.96
C ALA A 378 -2.48 -17.81 -0.61
N PRO A 379 -3.58 -18.50 -0.20
CA PRO A 379 -4.26 -18.19 1.04
C PRO A 379 -3.38 -18.24 2.30
N SER A 380 -2.49 -19.22 2.38
CA SER A 380 -1.51 -19.38 3.46
C SER A 380 -0.57 -18.18 3.56
N TYR A 381 0.03 -17.76 2.44
CA TYR A 381 0.93 -16.61 2.40
C TYR A 381 0.21 -15.31 2.75
N ALA A 382 -0.99 -15.10 2.20
CA ALA A 382 -1.80 -13.92 2.44
C ALA A 382 -2.08 -13.66 3.93
N ALA A 383 -2.26 -14.72 4.72
CA ALA A 383 -2.49 -14.62 6.16
C ALA A 383 -1.23 -14.18 6.92
N THR A 384 -0.06 -14.49 6.37
CA THR A 384 1.23 -14.13 6.97
C THR A 384 1.72 -12.73 6.61
N LEU A 385 1.03 -12.00 5.75
CA LEU A 385 1.51 -10.71 5.27
C LEU A 385 1.53 -9.63 6.34
N LEU A 386 2.72 -9.08 6.50
CA LEU A 386 3.07 -7.68 6.76
C LEU A 386 4.56 -7.70 7.06
N VAL A 387 5.34 -7.73 6.00
CA VAL A 387 6.80 -7.63 6.10
C VAL A 387 7.17 -6.25 5.62
N ASP A 388 7.80 -5.49 6.51
CA ASP A 388 8.45 -4.24 6.20
C ASP A 388 9.95 -4.51 6.17
N ILE A 389 10.54 -4.44 4.98
CA ILE A 389 11.87 -4.94 4.68
C ILE A 389 12.76 -3.74 4.33
N GLY A 390 13.78 -3.48 5.14
CA GLY A 390 14.86 -2.57 4.76
C GLY A 390 15.92 -3.31 3.96
N THR A 391 16.10 -2.96 2.69
CA THR A 391 17.12 -3.60 1.82
C THR A 391 18.41 -2.78 1.75
N GLY A 392 18.44 -1.61 2.40
CA GLY A 392 19.53 -0.64 2.31
C GLY A 392 19.42 0.31 1.13
N VAL A 393 18.77 -0.11 0.04
CA VAL A 393 18.48 0.75 -1.13
C VAL A 393 17.00 1.11 -1.27
N HIS A 394 16.13 0.25 -0.75
CA HIS A 394 14.70 0.46 -0.66
C HIS A 394 14.22 0.09 0.73
N ARG A 395 13.05 0.60 1.05
CA ARG A 395 12.17 -0.01 2.03
C ARG A 395 11.00 -0.64 1.29
N ALA A 396 10.76 -1.92 1.50
CA ALA A 396 9.78 -2.68 0.75
C ALA A 396 8.68 -3.21 1.67
N ARG A 397 7.44 -3.19 1.16
CA ARG A 397 6.29 -3.79 1.83
C ARG A 397 5.54 -4.69 0.87
N VAL A 398 5.31 -5.93 1.27
CA VAL A 398 4.48 -6.88 0.54
C VAL A 398 3.05 -6.81 1.06
N GLY A 399 2.09 -6.64 0.16
CA GLY A 399 0.69 -6.43 0.49
C GLY A 399 -0.30 -7.00 -0.52
N ILE A 400 -1.58 -6.77 -0.23
CA ILE A 400 -2.74 -7.29 -0.97
C ILE A 400 -3.53 -6.15 -1.59
N ALA A 401 -3.80 -6.24 -2.89
CA ALA A 401 -4.73 -5.35 -3.59
C ALA A 401 -5.89 -6.11 -4.24
N GLY A 402 -7.02 -5.44 -4.46
CA GLY A 402 -8.13 -5.93 -5.31
C GLY A 402 -8.58 -7.36 -4.99
N GLN A 403 -8.47 -8.26 -5.98
CA GLN A 403 -8.84 -9.69 -5.89
C GLN A 403 -7.79 -10.56 -5.19
N ARG A 404 -7.12 -10.00 -4.19
CA ARG A 404 -5.96 -10.59 -3.48
C ARG A 404 -4.69 -10.69 -4.31
N ASN A 405 -4.51 -9.73 -5.21
CA ASN A 405 -3.33 -9.61 -6.06
C ASN A 405 -2.13 -9.14 -5.23
N LEU A 406 -0.95 -9.65 -5.57
CA LEU A 406 0.31 -9.22 -4.99
C LEU A 406 0.53 -7.72 -5.27
N ARG A 407 0.84 -6.98 -4.22
CA ARG A 407 1.34 -5.61 -4.31
C ARG A 407 2.68 -5.51 -3.59
N ILE A 408 3.71 -5.04 -4.30
CA ILE A 408 5.02 -4.73 -3.71
C ILE A 408 5.16 -3.22 -3.70
N VAL A 409 5.18 -2.61 -2.51
CA VAL A 409 5.36 -1.17 -2.35
C VAL A 409 6.81 -0.90 -1.98
N LEU A 410 7.52 -0.20 -2.86
CA LEU A 410 8.88 0.31 -2.61
C LEU A 410 8.80 1.77 -2.17
N SER A 411 9.61 2.15 -1.19
CA SER A 411 9.78 3.51 -0.72
C SER A 411 11.25 3.79 -0.38
N ALA A 412 11.54 5.07 -0.09
CA ALA A 412 12.88 5.49 0.32
C ALA A 412 13.35 4.70 1.57
N PRO A 413 14.64 4.32 1.65
CA PRO A 413 15.17 3.48 2.73
C PRO A 413 15.45 4.27 4.02
N LEU A 414 14.45 5.01 4.50
CA LEU A 414 14.48 5.64 5.83
C LEU A 414 14.46 4.56 6.92
N ARG A 415 15.25 4.78 7.97
CA ARG A 415 15.34 3.89 9.13
C ARG A 415 14.06 3.93 9.96
N ASP A 416 13.86 2.93 10.81
CA ASP A 416 12.67 2.82 11.67
C ASP A 416 12.47 4.05 12.57
N ASP A 417 13.57 4.61 13.08
CA ASP A 417 13.59 5.82 13.92
C ASP A 417 13.52 7.13 13.13
N GLU A 418 13.39 7.04 11.79
CA GLU A 418 13.18 8.16 10.88
C GLU A 418 11.78 8.13 10.26
N LEU A 419 11.01 7.05 10.44
CA LEU A 419 9.72 6.88 9.79
C LEU A 419 8.52 7.44 10.56
N GLY A 420 7.64 8.08 9.79
CA GLY A 420 6.35 8.55 10.27
C GLY A 420 6.42 9.89 11.01
N ALA A 421 5.25 10.42 11.34
CA ALA A 421 5.10 11.79 11.83
C ALA A 421 5.87 12.05 13.14
N ARG A 422 5.88 11.07 14.06
CA ARG A 422 6.56 11.18 15.36
C ARG A 422 8.08 11.23 15.20
N ALA A 423 8.65 10.28 14.47
CA ALA A 423 10.08 10.22 14.21
C ALA A 423 10.58 11.49 13.51
N GLN A 424 9.86 11.92 12.46
CA GLN A 424 10.17 13.18 11.77
C GLN A 424 10.09 14.40 12.70
N GLN A 425 9.12 14.44 13.61
CA GLN A 425 9.06 15.52 14.60
C GLN A 425 10.26 15.50 15.55
N LEU A 426 10.67 14.34 16.05
CA LEU A 426 11.85 14.22 16.91
C LEU A 426 13.13 14.65 16.18
N LEU A 427 13.28 14.31 14.90
CA LEU A 427 14.40 14.76 14.08
C LEU A 427 14.38 16.28 13.85
N ARG A 428 13.20 16.88 13.67
CA ARG A 428 13.06 18.35 13.57
C ARG A 428 13.38 19.04 14.88
N ASP A 429 12.95 18.48 16.01
CA ASP A 429 13.26 18.99 17.34
C ASP A 429 14.78 18.92 17.60
N ASP A 430 15.43 17.81 17.25
CA ASP A 430 16.89 17.65 17.30
C ASP A 430 17.59 18.66 16.38
N TYR A 431 17.16 18.78 15.12
CA TYR A 431 17.69 19.77 14.18
C TYR A 431 17.63 21.19 14.74
N LEU A 432 16.56 21.57 15.45
CA LEU A 432 16.39 22.89 16.03
C LEU A 432 17.28 23.10 17.26
N ALA A 433 17.40 22.10 18.12
CA ALA A 433 18.08 22.19 19.41
C ALA A 433 19.59 21.91 19.34
N ALA A 434 20.04 21.03 18.45
CA ALA A 434 21.42 20.58 18.38
C ALA A 434 22.33 21.60 17.69
N GLU A 435 23.57 21.67 18.18
CA GLU A 435 24.67 22.36 17.51
C GLU A 435 25.47 21.34 16.69
N TYR A 436 25.63 21.61 15.40
CA TYR A 436 26.42 20.77 14.49
C TYR A 436 27.70 21.50 14.11
N PRO A 437 28.86 20.79 14.02
CA PRO A 437 30.10 21.40 13.56
C PRO A 437 29.93 21.90 12.12
N VAL A 438 30.38 23.12 11.85
CA VAL A 438 30.26 23.73 10.51
C VAL A 438 31.08 22.93 9.49
N GLU A 439 30.45 22.61 8.37
CA GLU A 439 31.07 21.87 7.28
C GLU A 439 31.23 22.76 6.04
N GLN A 440 32.42 22.77 5.45
CA GLN A 440 32.68 23.45 4.18
C GLN A 440 32.09 22.63 3.03
N ALA A 441 30.77 22.76 2.85
CA ALA A 441 29.99 21.98 1.92
C ALA A 441 28.80 22.79 1.38
N VAL A 442 28.27 22.33 0.26
CA VAL A 442 27.05 22.83 -0.36
C VAL A 442 25.97 21.76 -0.29
N LEU A 443 24.78 22.12 0.21
CA LEU A 443 23.58 21.30 0.05
C LEU A 443 22.70 21.89 -1.05
N PHE A 444 22.55 21.13 -2.13
CA PHE A 444 21.61 21.40 -3.20
C PHE A 444 20.25 20.77 -2.89
N HIS A 445 19.19 21.53 -3.11
CA HIS A 445 17.82 21.07 -2.95
C HIS A 445 17.00 21.50 -4.17
N CYS A 446 16.27 20.58 -4.77
CA CYS A 446 15.54 20.81 -6.00
C CYS A 446 14.18 20.14 -5.91
N HIS A 447 13.11 20.94 -5.86
CA HIS A 447 11.75 20.44 -5.63
C HIS A 447 11.70 19.46 -4.44
N ASP A 448 10.93 18.38 -4.58
CA ASP A 448 10.81 17.32 -3.60
C ASP A 448 11.99 16.32 -3.65
N GLY A 449 13.09 16.67 -4.32
CA GLY A 449 14.29 15.84 -4.44
C GLY A 449 14.22 14.78 -5.54
N GLU A 450 13.30 14.87 -6.48
CA GLU A 450 13.06 13.84 -7.50
C GLU A 450 14.14 13.83 -8.60
N ALA A 451 14.80 14.96 -8.84
CA ALA A 451 15.81 15.10 -9.88
C ALA A 451 16.88 16.16 -9.56
N ALA A 452 18.12 15.89 -9.96
CA ALA A 452 19.20 16.87 -9.91
C ALA A 452 19.27 17.70 -11.20
N THR A 453 18.65 18.89 -11.21
CA THR A 453 18.44 19.67 -12.43
C THR A 453 18.48 21.19 -12.16
N TYR A 454 18.08 21.99 -13.16
CA TYR A 454 17.97 23.45 -13.15
C TYR A 454 19.28 24.16 -12.78
N SER A 455 19.14 25.35 -12.19
CA SER A 455 20.25 26.21 -11.79
C SER A 455 21.18 25.55 -10.79
N GLN A 456 20.66 24.72 -9.90
CA GLN A 456 21.43 23.97 -8.91
C GLN A 456 22.43 23.04 -9.61
N LEU A 457 22.02 22.37 -10.69
CA LEU A 457 22.92 21.57 -11.52
C LEU A 457 23.99 22.41 -12.22
N ALA A 458 23.63 23.60 -12.74
CA ALA A 458 24.60 24.50 -13.37
C ALA A 458 25.66 24.99 -12.37
N ILE A 459 25.22 25.41 -11.18
CA ILE A 459 26.08 25.83 -10.07
C ILE A 459 26.99 24.68 -9.61
N HIS A 460 26.46 23.47 -9.45
CA HIS A 460 27.25 22.29 -9.12
C HIS A 460 28.36 22.04 -10.17
N LYS A 461 28.01 22.05 -11.46
CA LYS A 461 28.98 21.83 -12.54
C LYS A 461 30.07 22.89 -12.56
N GLU A 462 29.70 24.15 -12.33
CA GLU A 462 30.67 25.25 -12.28
C GLU A 462 31.62 25.11 -11.09
N LEU A 463 31.10 24.77 -9.90
CA LEU A 463 31.93 24.48 -8.72
C LEU A 463 32.92 23.33 -8.98
N ARG A 464 32.48 22.25 -9.65
CA ARG A 464 33.35 21.14 -10.07
C ARG A 464 34.39 21.58 -11.09
N ARG A 465 34.00 22.37 -12.10
CA ARG A 465 34.91 22.89 -13.14
C ARG A 465 36.05 23.71 -12.54
N ARG A 466 35.78 24.43 -11.44
CA ARG A 466 36.77 25.23 -10.70
C ARG A 466 37.66 24.42 -9.75
N GLY A 467 37.42 23.12 -9.58
CA GLY A 467 38.19 22.28 -8.66
C GLY A 467 37.90 22.61 -7.19
N THR A 468 36.62 22.85 -6.84
CA THR A 468 36.23 23.12 -5.45
C THR A 468 36.65 22.00 -4.49
N ASP A 469 37.08 22.39 -3.29
CA ASP A 469 37.32 21.48 -2.15
C ASP A 469 36.04 21.25 -1.31
N LEU A 470 34.94 21.94 -1.65
CA LEU A 470 33.66 21.79 -0.94
C LEU A 470 33.06 20.40 -1.20
N ALA A 471 32.55 19.76 -0.14
CA ALA A 471 31.68 18.60 -0.33
C ALA A 471 30.35 19.05 -0.97
N LEU A 472 29.84 18.27 -1.93
CA LEU A 472 28.63 18.60 -2.68
C LEU A 472 27.54 17.58 -2.37
N TYR A 473 26.54 17.99 -1.60
CA TYR A 473 25.41 17.16 -1.21
C TYR A 473 24.17 17.51 -2.03
N TRP A 474 23.37 16.50 -2.37
CA TRP A 474 22.08 16.69 -3.04
C TRP A 474 20.97 16.06 -2.21
N SER A 475 19.95 16.84 -1.89
CA SER A 475 18.71 16.32 -1.31
C SER A 475 17.99 15.48 -2.37
N VAL A 476 17.66 14.24 -2.03
CA VAL A 476 16.93 13.32 -2.91
C VAL A 476 15.72 12.72 -2.19
N SER A 477 14.63 12.49 -2.92
CA SER A 477 13.43 11.81 -2.40
C SER A 477 13.71 10.36 -2.06
N ASP A 478 14.58 9.73 -2.84
CA ASP A 478 14.93 8.32 -2.78
C ASP A 478 16.27 8.07 -3.51
N LEU A 479 16.78 6.84 -3.47
CA LEU A 479 18.09 6.50 -4.04
C LEU A 479 18.05 6.20 -5.55
N SER A 480 16.89 6.21 -6.20
CA SER A 480 16.80 6.15 -7.67
C SER A 480 17.11 7.48 -8.36
N THR A 481 17.06 8.59 -7.61
CA THR A 481 17.41 9.92 -8.11
C THR A 481 18.88 10.00 -8.49
N ILE A 482 19.14 10.32 -9.76
CA ILE A 482 20.50 10.50 -10.25
C ILE A 482 21.03 11.86 -9.79
N VAL A 483 22.17 11.83 -9.11
CA VAL A 483 22.92 13.03 -8.73
C VAL A 483 24.16 13.21 -9.63
N PRO A 484 24.69 14.44 -9.77
CA PRO A 484 25.80 14.72 -10.69
C PRO A 484 27.13 14.14 -10.18
N ASP A 485 28.10 13.98 -11.09
CA ASP A 485 29.43 13.45 -10.75
C ASP A 485 30.12 14.23 -9.63
N GLY A 486 30.50 13.52 -8.57
CA GLY A 486 31.12 14.11 -7.38
C GLY A 486 30.12 14.60 -6.33
N ALA A 487 28.82 14.48 -6.58
CA ALA A 487 27.78 14.68 -5.58
C ALA A 487 27.62 13.46 -4.66
N ARG A 488 27.10 13.70 -3.45
CA ARG A 488 26.61 12.68 -2.54
C ARG A 488 25.11 12.88 -2.31
N PRO A 489 24.26 11.86 -2.55
CA PRO A 489 22.83 11.97 -2.27
C PRO A 489 22.58 11.95 -0.77
N LEU A 490 21.61 12.73 -0.30
CA LEU A 490 21.10 12.75 1.05
C LEU A 490 19.58 12.59 1.01
N LEU A 491 19.07 11.52 1.61
CA LEU A 491 17.64 11.23 1.64
C LEU A 491 16.90 12.28 2.48
N ILE A 492 15.96 12.98 1.86
CA ILE A 492 15.12 13.96 2.55
C ILE A 492 14.39 13.27 3.70
N GLY A 493 14.42 13.90 4.88
CA GLY A 493 13.84 13.34 6.11
C GLY A 493 14.73 12.34 6.85
N SER A 494 15.89 11.94 6.31
CA SER A 494 16.86 11.15 7.09
C SER A 494 17.57 12.01 8.14
N ARG A 495 18.05 11.37 9.21
CA ARG A 495 18.87 12.01 10.25
C ARG A 495 20.12 12.65 9.66
N GLU A 496 20.76 12.00 8.69
CA GLU A 496 21.92 12.56 8.00
C GLU A 496 21.57 13.84 7.23
N TRP A 497 20.42 13.85 6.55
CA TRP A 497 19.96 15.05 5.84
C TRP A 497 19.70 16.21 6.80
N TYR A 498 19.03 15.99 7.94
CA TYR A 498 18.84 17.02 8.96
C TYR A 498 20.17 17.54 9.52
N ALA A 499 21.11 16.63 9.83
CA ALA A 499 22.43 17.01 10.34
C ALA A 499 23.20 17.87 9.33
N ARG A 500 23.17 17.51 8.04
CA ARG A 500 23.82 18.29 6.97
C ARG A 500 23.11 19.62 6.73
N LEU A 501 21.78 19.63 6.73
CA LEU A 501 20.99 20.86 6.62
C LEU A 501 21.36 21.89 7.69
N ALA A 502 21.76 21.43 8.89
CA ALA A 502 22.25 22.31 9.96
C ALA A 502 23.75 22.64 9.87
N SER A 503 24.59 21.72 9.36
CA SER A 503 26.06 21.85 9.39
C SER A 503 26.65 22.60 8.20
N VAL A 504 26.09 22.42 6.99
CA VAL A 504 26.72 22.94 5.77
C VAL A 504 26.77 24.46 5.77
N ARG A 505 27.87 25.04 5.26
CA ARG A 505 28.03 26.48 5.12
C ARG A 505 27.15 27.07 4.01
N TYR A 506 26.85 26.31 2.96
CA TYR A 506 26.18 26.82 1.77
C TYR A 506 24.91 26.02 1.46
N LEU A 507 23.78 26.73 1.30
CA LEU A 507 22.49 26.15 0.91
C LEU A 507 22.09 26.69 -0.47
N CYS A 508 21.69 25.81 -1.40
CA CYS A 508 21.22 26.20 -2.72
C CYS A 508 19.90 25.49 -3.05
N ALA A 509 18.78 26.22 -3.09
CA ALA A 509 17.46 25.65 -3.30
C ALA A 509 16.57 26.48 -4.24
N ASN A 510 15.70 25.85 -5.02
CA ASN A 510 14.66 26.52 -5.83
C ASN A 510 13.28 26.57 -5.12
N VAL A 511 13.09 25.74 -4.10
CA VAL A 511 11.88 25.65 -3.29
C VAL A 511 12.18 25.97 -1.83
N ASP A 512 11.15 26.35 -1.07
CA ASP A 512 11.28 26.56 0.38
C ASP A 512 11.48 25.20 1.05
N PHE A 513 12.38 25.15 2.05
CA PHE A 513 12.33 24.06 3.00
C PHE A 513 11.05 24.13 3.83
N ASP A 514 10.67 22.99 4.41
CA ASP A 514 9.52 22.87 5.31
C ASP A 514 9.55 23.89 6.46
N ALA A 515 8.38 24.14 7.06
CA ALA A 515 8.18 25.20 8.06
C ALA A 515 9.08 25.12 9.32
N PHE A 516 9.71 23.97 9.58
CA PHE A 516 10.66 23.78 10.68
C PHE A 516 12.02 24.45 10.40
N PHE A 517 12.40 24.66 9.13
CA PHE A 517 13.73 25.11 8.75
C PHE A 517 14.06 26.46 9.38
N ARG A 518 15.28 26.60 9.90
CA ARG A 518 15.80 27.85 10.42
C ARG A 518 17.24 27.99 9.97
N LYS A 519 17.51 28.99 9.12
CA LYS A 519 18.88 29.30 8.70
C LYS A 519 19.78 29.57 9.91
N ARG A 520 20.95 28.96 9.94
CA ARG A 520 21.96 29.19 10.98
C ARG A 520 22.86 30.38 10.62
N PRO A 521 23.43 31.12 11.60
CA PRO A 521 24.22 32.32 11.33
C PRO A 521 25.45 32.09 10.43
N HIS A 522 26.03 30.89 10.45
CA HIS A 522 27.17 30.52 9.59
C HIS A 522 26.77 30.15 8.16
N GLN A 523 25.48 30.02 7.88
CA GLN A 523 24.98 29.59 6.59
C GLN A 523 24.77 30.76 5.66
N ARG A 524 25.13 30.52 4.40
CA ARG A 524 24.79 31.38 3.27
C ARG A 524 23.81 30.65 2.37
N PHE A 525 22.62 31.22 2.20
CA PHE A 525 21.54 30.61 1.43
C PHE A 525 21.32 31.34 0.12
N LEU A 526 21.62 30.64 -0.98
CA LEU A 526 21.25 30.99 -2.34
C LEU A 526 19.88 30.42 -2.70
N ARG A 527 18.91 31.29 -2.93
CA ARG A 527 17.60 30.93 -3.49
C ARG A 527 17.61 31.08 -5.01
N THR A 528 17.28 30.02 -5.73
CA THR A 528 17.02 30.07 -7.18
C THR A 528 15.51 30.07 -7.47
N PHE A 529 15.13 30.45 -8.70
CA PHE A 529 13.75 30.44 -9.16
C PHE A 529 13.63 29.75 -10.52
N GLU A 530 12.42 29.26 -10.81
CA GLU A 530 12.07 28.63 -12.07
C GLU A 530 10.61 28.92 -12.44
N GLY A 531 10.25 28.59 -13.69
CA GLY A 531 8.88 28.75 -14.20
C GLY A 531 8.68 30.07 -14.95
N ASP A 532 7.42 30.51 -15.01
CA ASP A 532 7.01 31.76 -15.66
C ASP A 532 6.83 32.89 -14.62
N PRO A 533 7.47 34.06 -14.80
CA PRO A 533 7.37 35.17 -13.84
C PRO A 533 5.95 35.77 -13.73
N SER A 534 5.04 35.44 -14.65
CA SER A 534 3.64 35.87 -14.61
C SER A 534 2.77 35.05 -13.64
N GLU A 535 3.24 33.86 -13.25
CA GLU A 535 2.56 33.03 -12.26
C GLU A 535 2.52 33.73 -10.90
N PRO A 536 1.43 33.57 -10.12
CA PRO A 536 1.36 34.16 -8.79
C PRO A 536 2.46 33.60 -7.90
N MET A 537 3.32 34.47 -7.39
CA MET A 537 4.40 34.14 -6.46
C MET A 537 4.39 35.07 -5.23
N GLY A 538 5.09 34.69 -4.16
CA GLY A 538 5.23 35.48 -2.93
C GLY A 538 3.88 35.95 -2.37
N ARG A 539 3.76 37.24 -2.07
CA ARG A 539 2.55 37.87 -1.51
C ARG A 539 1.29 37.57 -2.31
N ARG A 540 1.37 37.54 -3.65
CA ARG A 540 0.22 37.29 -4.53
C ARG A 540 -0.25 35.84 -4.43
N LEU A 541 0.69 34.90 -4.36
CA LEU A 541 0.38 33.48 -4.15
C LEU A 541 -0.25 33.26 -2.78
N TRP A 542 0.39 33.78 -1.73
CA TRP A 542 -0.09 33.64 -0.35
C TRP A 542 -1.49 34.25 -0.17
N TRP A 543 -1.78 35.39 -0.80
CA TRP A 543 -3.13 35.96 -0.82
C TRP A 543 -4.14 35.03 -1.50
N ARG A 544 -3.80 34.44 -2.65
CA ARG A 544 -4.67 33.47 -3.35
C ARG A 544 -4.91 32.20 -2.53
N MET A 545 -3.94 31.78 -1.72
CA MET A 545 -4.10 30.68 -0.77
C MET A 545 -4.93 31.07 0.47
N GLY A 546 -5.44 32.31 0.54
CA GLY A 546 -6.28 32.78 1.65
C GLY A 546 -5.49 33.13 2.92
N HIS A 547 -4.17 33.36 2.83
CA HIS A 547 -3.39 33.81 3.98
C HIS A 547 -3.80 35.22 4.40
N THR A 548 -3.91 35.44 5.71
CA THR A 548 -4.21 36.76 6.27
C THR A 548 -3.04 37.72 6.05
N PRO A 549 -3.27 39.05 6.03
CA PRO A 549 -2.19 40.03 5.87
C PRO A 549 -1.02 39.84 6.84
N GLY A 550 -1.30 39.59 8.13
CA GLY A 550 -0.26 39.31 9.13
C GLY A 550 0.43 37.96 8.98
N HIS A 551 -0.19 36.97 8.30
CA HIS A 551 0.53 35.75 7.91
C HIS A 551 1.48 36.04 6.74
N ILE A 552 1.03 36.81 5.75
CA ILE A 552 1.85 37.23 4.60
C ILE A 552 3.08 38.01 5.06
N GLU A 553 2.91 38.99 5.96
CA GLU A 553 4.03 39.77 6.52
C GLU A 553 5.05 38.89 7.24
N ARG A 554 4.59 37.87 8.00
CA ARG A 554 5.49 36.90 8.64
C ARG A 554 6.26 36.06 7.61
N GLN A 555 5.64 35.68 6.50
CA GLN A 555 6.32 34.95 5.43
C GLN A 555 7.37 35.82 4.73
N VAL A 556 7.05 37.09 4.45
CA VAL A 556 8.01 38.08 3.92
C VAL A 556 9.22 38.25 4.85
N ALA A 557 8.95 38.45 6.15
CA ALA A 557 10.02 38.60 7.14
C ALA A 557 10.89 37.34 7.24
N ARG A 558 10.28 36.15 7.19
CA ARG A 558 11.00 34.87 7.18
C ARG A 558 11.92 34.77 5.96
N VAL A 559 11.38 35.01 4.77
CA VAL A 559 12.13 34.98 3.51
C VAL A 559 13.35 35.91 3.55
N ASN A 560 13.18 37.15 4.02
CA ASN A 560 14.29 38.12 4.12
C ASN A 560 15.33 37.77 5.20
N ALA A 561 14.95 37.02 6.23
CA ALA A 561 15.90 36.52 7.22
C ALA A 561 16.67 35.29 6.72
N GLU A 562 16.02 34.46 5.90
CA GLU A 562 16.55 33.17 5.46
C GLU A 562 17.38 33.27 4.17
N TRP A 563 17.00 34.08 3.19
CA TRP A 563 17.74 34.16 1.92
C TRP A 563 18.82 35.23 1.99
N ASP A 564 20.04 34.89 1.58
CA ASP A 564 21.17 35.84 1.50
C ASP A 564 21.36 36.36 0.08
N VAL A 565 21.21 35.47 -0.90
CA VAL A 565 21.35 35.76 -2.33
C VAL A 565 20.20 35.11 -3.07
N VAL A 566 19.62 35.83 -4.03
CA VAL A 566 18.63 35.31 -4.96
C VAL A 566 19.24 35.30 -6.36
N ALA A 567 19.17 34.17 -7.06
CA ALA A 567 19.54 34.08 -8.46
C ALA A 567 18.32 33.73 -9.33
N VAL A 568 18.09 34.54 -10.36
CA VAL A 568 16.92 34.46 -11.22
C VAL A 568 17.30 34.28 -12.68
N PRO A 569 16.46 33.63 -13.51
CA PRO A 569 16.82 33.33 -14.90
C PRO A 569 16.80 34.56 -15.84
N ALA A 570 16.15 35.65 -15.45
CA ALA A 570 16.03 36.87 -16.25
C ALA A 570 15.73 38.10 -15.38
N GLU A 571 15.94 39.32 -15.89
CA GLU A 571 15.63 40.56 -15.14
C GLU A 571 14.15 40.69 -14.78
N SER A 572 13.23 40.18 -15.61
CA SER A 572 11.79 40.17 -15.32
C SER A 572 11.45 39.45 -14.01
N TRP A 573 12.25 38.48 -13.60
CA TRP A 573 12.13 37.80 -12.32
C TRP A 573 12.69 38.61 -11.15
N ALA A 574 13.68 39.47 -11.38
CA ALA A 574 14.25 40.30 -10.34
C ALA A 574 13.19 41.25 -9.76
N ASP A 575 12.33 41.81 -10.61
CA ASP A 575 11.19 42.64 -10.19
C ASP A 575 10.15 41.84 -9.40
N VAL A 576 9.91 40.58 -9.75
CA VAL A 576 9.03 39.67 -8.98
C VAL A 576 9.62 39.38 -7.61
N CYS A 577 10.95 39.21 -7.50
CA CYS A 577 11.61 38.99 -6.21
C CYS A 577 11.52 40.25 -5.34
N ARG A 578 11.90 41.41 -5.88
CA ARG A 578 11.89 42.69 -5.15
C ARG A 578 10.48 43.06 -4.69
N ASN A 579 9.47 42.95 -5.55
CA ASN A 579 8.11 43.41 -5.21
C ASN A 579 7.20 42.30 -4.66
N GLY A 580 7.30 41.10 -5.20
CA GLY A 580 6.47 39.95 -4.83
C GLY A 580 6.84 39.37 -3.47
N TYR A 581 8.11 39.44 -3.09
CA TYR A 581 8.61 38.98 -1.79
C TYR A 581 9.05 40.10 -0.86
N ASP A 582 9.04 41.36 -1.32
CA ASP A 582 9.64 42.50 -0.61
C ASP A 582 11.08 42.17 -0.18
N TYR A 583 11.84 41.58 -1.12
CA TYR A 583 13.18 41.08 -0.85
C TYR A 583 14.20 42.21 -0.96
N SER A 584 14.94 42.45 0.12
CA SER A 584 15.94 43.52 0.20
C SER A 584 17.38 43.08 -0.03
N GLY A 585 17.63 41.77 -0.17
CA GLY A 585 18.96 41.22 -0.36
C GLY A 585 19.48 41.28 -1.81
N GLU A 586 20.63 40.66 -2.05
CA GLU A 586 21.28 40.64 -3.37
C GLU A 586 20.47 39.77 -4.36
N VAL A 587 20.14 40.32 -5.54
CA VAL A 587 19.45 39.62 -6.63
C VAL A 587 20.35 39.64 -7.87
N LEU A 588 20.67 38.45 -8.38
CA LEU A 588 21.55 38.24 -9.52
C LEU A 588 20.80 37.58 -10.68
N VAL A 589 21.10 38.00 -11.90
CA VAL A 589 20.58 37.36 -13.12
C VAL A 589 21.56 36.28 -13.57
N MET A 590 21.05 35.08 -13.77
CA MET A 590 21.79 33.88 -14.15
C MET A 590 21.24 33.33 -15.45
N ALA A 591 22.08 33.19 -16.47
CA ALA A 591 21.68 32.50 -17.68
C ALA A 591 21.62 30.98 -17.47
N SER A 592 20.86 30.30 -18.33
CA SER A 592 20.54 28.88 -18.22
C SER A 592 21.69 27.91 -18.57
N SER A 593 22.85 28.40 -19.05
CA SER A 593 23.98 27.55 -19.45
C SER A 593 25.08 27.49 -18.38
N PRO A 594 25.61 26.31 -17.99
CA PRO A 594 26.69 26.17 -17.02
C PRO A 594 28.03 26.80 -17.43
N THR A 595 28.24 27.08 -18.72
CA THR A 595 29.45 27.73 -19.24
C THR A 595 29.29 29.24 -19.39
N ASP A 596 28.14 29.77 -18.98
CA ASP A 596 27.86 31.20 -19.07
C ASP A 596 28.62 31.96 -17.97
N PRO A 597 29.31 33.07 -18.30
CA PRO A 597 29.92 33.95 -17.29
C PRO A 597 28.96 34.35 -16.16
N LEU A 598 27.65 34.43 -16.42
CA LEU A 598 26.66 34.79 -15.39
C LEU A 598 26.50 33.71 -14.30
N VAL A 599 26.72 32.43 -14.60
CA VAL A 599 26.77 31.37 -13.57
C VAL A 599 28.03 31.56 -12.71
N SER A 600 29.13 32.00 -13.31
CA SER A 600 30.38 32.28 -12.61
C SER A 600 30.20 33.37 -11.54
N ASP A 601 29.51 34.46 -11.88
CA ASP A 601 29.24 35.58 -10.97
C ASP A 601 28.34 35.17 -9.79
N VAL A 602 27.34 34.32 -10.05
CA VAL A 602 26.49 33.75 -8.99
C VAL A 602 27.27 32.85 -8.05
N VAL A 603 28.16 31.99 -8.57
CA VAL A 603 29.01 31.13 -7.74
C VAL A 603 29.94 31.98 -6.87
N ASP A 604 30.51 33.06 -7.41
CA ASP A 604 31.35 33.97 -6.64
C ASP A 604 30.56 34.65 -5.52
N ALA A 605 29.37 35.19 -5.81
CA ALA A 605 28.51 35.77 -4.79
C ALA A 605 28.05 34.75 -3.75
N PHE A 606 27.83 33.49 -4.16
CA PHE A 606 27.37 32.43 -3.27
C PHE A 606 28.46 31.93 -2.33
N VAL A 607 29.71 31.81 -2.80
CA VAL A 607 30.81 31.20 -2.02
C VAL A 607 31.71 32.23 -1.33
N ARG A 608 31.49 33.53 -1.53
CA ARG A 608 32.05 34.62 -0.70
C ARG A 608 31.77 34.42 0.79
#